data_AF-A0A396TXH3-F1
#
_entry.id   AF-A0A396TXH3-F1
#
_cell.length_a   1.000
_cell.length_b   1.000
_cell.length_c   1.000
_cell.angle_alpha   90.00
_cell.angle_beta   90.00
_cell.angle_gamma   90.00
#
_symmetry.space_group_name_H-M   'P 1'
#
loop_
_entity.id
_entity.type
_entity.pdbx_description
1 polymer ?
#
loop_
_entity_poly.entity_id
_entity_poly.type
_entity_poly.pdbx_seq_one_letter_code
_entity_poly.pdbx_strand_id
1 'polypeptide(L)'
;MSTLPVNEETFLKRNAFLSLILGIYFTYGWVYIAIEPNFIIYAWLKPLCVVIGAIVMTFLIGSFFKALKSMEGINKTTVFYGNFEDEYLNFVASQGVRYAFSFVWIYLMVIYLAYPYFEDFFSGISIQLFAKYSMGLIFISYALPVLYLLQRSNDE
;
A
#
# COMPACT_ATOMS: atom_id res chain seq x y z
N MET A 1 13.56 -1.70 30.91
CA MET A 1 13.48 -1.09 29.56
C MET A 1 12.16 -1.52 28.96
N SER A 2 11.23 -0.59 28.73
CA SER A 2 9.92 -0.89 28.15
C SER A 2 10.11 -1.37 26.71
N THR A 3 9.76 -2.62 26.44
CA THR A 3 9.75 -3.23 25.09
C THR A 3 8.54 -2.79 24.25
N LEU A 4 7.63 -2.04 24.86
CA LEU A 4 6.37 -1.54 24.29
C LEU A 4 6.52 -0.69 23.02
N PRO A 5 7.30 0.41 22.99
CA PRO A 5 7.39 1.27 21.81
C PRO A 5 7.98 0.55 20.59
N VAL A 6 9.01 -0.29 20.81
CA VAL A 6 9.65 -1.09 19.75
C VAL A 6 8.68 -2.12 19.15
N ASN A 7 7.83 -2.71 20.00
CA ASN A 7 6.83 -3.68 19.58
C ASN A 7 5.70 -3.02 18.77
N GLU A 8 5.24 -1.85 19.18
CA GLU A 8 4.21 -1.07 18.49
C GLU A 8 4.69 -0.53 17.14
N GLU A 9 5.95 -0.08 17.05
CA GLU A 9 6.55 0.34 15.78
C GLU A 9 6.63 -0.82 14.79
N THR A 10 7.11 -1.98 15.25
CA THR A 10 7.16 -3.21 14.47
C THR A 10 5.76 -3.62 13.98
N PHE A 11 4.75 -3.43 14.84
CA PHE A 11 3.34 -3.65 14.51
C PHE A 11 2.86 -2.78 13.36
N LEU A 12 3.10 -1.48 13.46
CA LEU A 12 2.69 -0.52 12.44
C LEU A 12 3.42 -0.80 11.11
N LYS A 13 4.71 -1.12 11.17
CA LYS A 13 5.53 -1.49 10.02
C LYS A 13 5.01 -2.74 9.31
N ARG A 14 4.61 -3.77 10.06
CA ARG A 14 3.98 -4.98 9.49
C ARG A 14 2.69 -4.65 8.75
N ASN A 15 1.81 -3.86 9.38
CA ASN A 15 0.54 -3.49 8.76
C ASN A 15 0.76 -2.66 7.50
N ALA A 16 1.76 -1.77 7.49
CA ALA A 16 2.14 -1.01 6.31
C ALA A 16 2.66 -1.92 5.19
N PHE A 17 3.53 -2.90 5.48
CA PHE A 17 3.98 -3.87 4.47
C PHE A 17 2.85 -4.76 3.94
N LEU A 18 1.95 -5.23 4.81
CA LEU A 18 0.77 -5.99 4.39
C LEU A 18 -0.12 -5.15 3.48
N SER A 19 -0.36 -3.90 3.86
CA SER A 19 -1.10 -2.94 3.05
C SER A 19 -0.42 -2.75 1.69
N LEU A 20 0.90 -2.61 1.63
CA LEU A 20 1.63 -2.47 0.36
C LEU A 20 1.48 -3.72 -0.53
N ILE A 21 1.59 -4.93 0.05
CA ILE A 21 1.39 -6.20 -0.67
C ILE A 21 -0.03 -6.30 -1.23
N LEU A 22 -1.04 -6.00 -0.41
CA LEU A 22 -2.45 -5.99 -0.86
C LEU A 22 -2.68 -4.91 -1.92
N GLY A 23 -2.07 -3.74 -1.75
CA GLY A 23 -2.09 -2.64 -2.69
C GLY A 23 -1.59 -3.05 -4.08
N ILE A 24 -0.44 -3.70 -4.15
CA ILE A 24 0.11 -4.25 -5.40
C ILE A 24 -0.81 -5.34 -5.96
N TYR A 25 -1.30 -6.26 -5.13
CA TYR A 25 -2.21 -7.32 -5.55
C TYR A 25 -3.53 -6.80 -6.14
N PHE A 26 -4.04 -5.67 -5.66
CA PHE A 26 -5.26 -5.08 -6.19
C PHE A 26 -5.02 -4.16 -7.40
N THR A 27 -3.81 -3.61 -7.55
CA THR A 27 -3.47 -2.71 -8.67
C THR A 27 -2.82 -3.41 -9.87
N TYR A 28 -2.24 -4.61 -9.73
CA TYR A 28 -1.46 -5.24 -10.81
C TYR A 28 -2.25 -5.40 -12.11
N GLY A 29 -3.55 -5.70 -12.03
CA GLY A 29 -4.39 -5.93 -13.21
C GLY A 29 -4.50 -4.68 -14.09
N TRP A 30 -4.61 -3.51 -13.47
CA TRP A 30 -4.63 -2.23 -14.18
C TRP A 30 -3.27 -1.87 -14.77
N VAL A 31 -2.21 -2.09 -13.99
CA VAL A 31 -0.84 -1.86 -14.46
C VAL A 31 -0.54 -2.75 -15.66
N TYR A 32 -0.99 -4.00 -15.64
CA TYR A 32 -0.85 -4.91 -16.77
C TYR A 32 -1.58 -4.40 -18.00
N ILE A 33 -2.87 -4.06 -17.90
CA ILE A 33 -3.66 -3.54 -19.03
C ILE A 33 -3.04 -2.27 -19.62
N ALA A 34 -2.54 -1.36 -18.77
CA ALA A 34 -1.92 -0.12 -19.22
C ALA A 34 -0.60 -0.34 -19.98
N ILE A 35 0.17 -1.36 -19.60
CA ILE A 35 1.51 -1.61 -20.17
C ILE A 35 1.47 -2.64 -21.30
N GLU A 36 0.49 -3.56 -21.31
CA GLU A 36 0.37 -4.66 -22.27
C GLU A 36 0.52 -4.26 -23.75
N PRO A 37 -0.08 -3.15 -24.23
CA PRO A 37 0.11 -2.70 -25.61
C PRO A 37 1.59 -2.49 -25.98
N ASN A 38 2.41 -2.06 -25.02
CA ASN A 38 3.84 -1.84 -25.22
C ASN A 38 4.63 -3.15 -25.30
N PHE A 39 4.12 -4.25 -24.74
CA PHE A 39 4.78 -5.57 -24.84
C PHE A 39 4.73 -6.13 -26.26
N ILE A 40 3.70 -5.76 -27.04
CA ILE A 40 3.57 -6.15 -28.45
C ILE A 40 4.67 -5.48 -29.28
N ILE A 41 5.01 -4.23 -28.95
CA ILE A 41 6.04 -3.44 -29.63
C ILE A 41 7.45 -3.83 -29.11
N TYR A 42 7.59 -4.03 -27.81
CA TYR A 42 8.86 -4.29 -27.13
C TYR A 42 8.80 -5.60 -26.34
N ALA A 43 9.11 -6.72 -27.01
CA ALA A 43 9.04 -8.05 -26.42
C ALA A 43 9.95 -8.24 -25.19
N TRP A 44 11.06 -7.50 -25.08
CA TRP A 44 11.99 -7.53 -23.94
C TRP A 44 11.42 -6.88 -22.68
N LEU A 45 10.41 -6.01 -22.82
CA LEU A 45 9.82 -5.28 -21.69
C LEU A 45 9.03 -6.22 -20.77
N LYS A 46 8.35 -7.22 -21.35
CA LYS A 46 7.56 -8.21 -20.60
C LYS A 46 8.41 -9.01 -19.59
N PRO A 47 9.50 -9.71 -19.97
CA PRO A 47 10.32 -10.44 -19.01
C PRO A 47 11.00 -9.49 -17.99
N LEU A 48 11.37 -8.27 -18.40
CA LEU A 48 11.95 -7.28 -17.49
C LEU A 48 10.95 -6.86 -16.39
N CYS A 49 9.71 -6.55 -16.74
CA CYS A 49 8.65 -6.23 -15.77
C CYS A 49 8.39 -7.40 -14.80
N VAL A 50 8.42 -8.65 -15.29
CA VAL A 50 8.25 -9.85 -14.45
C VAL A 50 9.40 -9.98 -13.45
N VAL A 51 10.65 -9.80 -13.88
CA VAL A 51 11.82 -9.88 -13.00
C VAL A 51 11.78 -8.79 -11.94
N ILE A 52 11.52 -7.54 -12.32
CA ILE A 52 11.40 -6.43 -11.36
C ILE A 52 10.27 -6.70 -10.37
N GLY A 53 9.10 -7.12 -10.85
CA GLY A 53 7.97 -7.47 -9.99
C GLY A 53 8.30 -8.57 -9.00
N ALA A 54 9.02 -9.62 -9.44
CA ALA A 54 9.46 -10.71 -8.57
C ALA A 54 10.43 -10.24 -7.48
N ILE A 55 11.40 -9.37 -7.82
CA ILE A 55 12.34 -8.79 -6.86
C ILE A 55 11.59 -7.97 -5.80
N VAL A 56 10.71 -7.07 -6.24
CA VAL A 56 9.91 -6.21 -5.34
C VAL A 56 9.03 -7.06 -4.42
N MET A 57 8.31 -8.05 -4.96
CA MET A 57 7.47 -8.93 -4.16
C MET A 57 8.27 -9.75 -3.15
N THR A 58 9.44 -10.27 -3.54
CA THR A 58 10.32 -11.02 -2.63
C THR A 58 10.80 -10.14 -1.49
N PHE A 59 11.20 -8.89 -1.78
CA PHE A 59 11.62 -7.93 -0.77
C PHE A 59 10.49 -7.58 0.21
N LEU A 60 9.28 -7.33 -0.29
CA LEU A 60 8.12 -7.00 0.53
C LEU A 60 7.69 -8.17 1.42
N ILE A 61 7.62 -9.38 0.85
CA ILE A 61 7.28 -10.60 1.59
C ILE A 61 8.35 -10.88 2.66
N GLY A 62 9.63 -10.77 2.31
CA GLY A 62 10.73 -10.92 3.27
C GLY A 62 10.66 -9.92 4.42
N SER A 63 10.37 -8.65 4.10
CA SER A 63 10.20 -7.58 5.10
C SER A 63 8.98 -7.82 6.00
N PHE A 64 7.89 -8.32 5.43
CA PHE A 64 6.69 -8.71 6.18
C PHE A 64 6.97 -9.87 7.14
N PHE A 65 7.63 -10.94 6.69
CA PHE A 65 8.00 -12.06 7.57
C PHE A 65 9.01 -11.67 8.64
N LYS A 66 9.96 -10.79 8.32
CA LYS A 66 10.87 -10.23 9.33
C LYS A 66 10.11 -9.45 10.39
N ALA A 67 9.14 -8.63 9.99
CA ALA A 67 8.27 -7.91 10.89
C ALA A 67 7.40 -8.86 11.74
N LEU A 68 6.91 -9.98 11.19
CA LEU A 68 6.18 -11.00 11.94
C LEU A 68 7.03 -11.68 13.02
N LYS A 69 8.25 -12.12 12.67
CA LYS A 69 9.14 -12.78 13.63
C LYS A 69 9.55 -11.86 14.79
N SER A 70 9.62 -10.56 14.54
CA SER A 70 9.95 -9.54 15.53
C SER A 70 8.83 -9.27 16.55
N MET A 71 7.67 -9.94 16.45
CA MET A 71 6.50 -9.75 17.32
C MET A 71 6.31 -10.84 18.38
N GLU A 72 7.29 -11.72 18.61
CA GLU A 72 7.23 -12.66 19.72
C GLU A 72 7.16 -11.89 21.06
N GLY A 73 5.95 -11.78 21.63
CA GLY A 73 5.70 -11.12 22.91
C GLY A 73 4.64 -10.00 22.91
N ILE A 74 4.00 -9.67 21.78
CA ILE A 74 2.99 -8.59 21.72
C ILE A 74 1.62 -9.05 22.23
N ASN A 75 0.99 -8.25 23.09
CA ASN A 75 -0.34 -8.49 23.62
C ASN A 75 -1.41 -8.41 22.50
N LYS A 76 -2.26 -9.44 22.37
CA LYS A 76 -3.22 -9.60 21.27
C LYS A 76 -4.29 -8.49 21.21
N THR A 77 -4.49 -7.75 22.29
CA THR A 77 -5.46 -6.66 22.40
C THR A 77 -5.00 -5.38 21.72
N THR A 78 -3.73 -5.00 21.83
CA THR A 78 -3.16 -3.83 21.12
C THR A 78 -3.17 -4.03 19.60
N VAL A 79 -3.06 -5.29 19.17
CA VAL A 79 -3.12 -5.70 17.75
C VAL A 79 -4.46 -5.37 17.07
N PHE A 80 -5.57 -5.33 17.81
CA PHE A 80 -6.91 -5.14 17.23
C PHE A 80 -7.45 -3.72 17.34
N TYR A 81 -7.13 -3.00 18.43
CA TYR A 81 -7.76 -1.72 18.72
C TYR A 81 -6.99 -0.50 18.20
N GLY A 82 -5.73 -0.66 17.78
CA GLY A 82 -4.95 0.43 17.17
C GLY A 82 -4.71 1.64 18.08
N ASN A 83 -5.01 1.53 19.38
CA ASN A 83 -4.58 2.48 20.39
C ASN A 83 -3.16 2.09 20.81
N PHE A 84 -2.19 2.76 20.22
CA PHE A 84 -0.80 2.68 20.66
C PHE A 84 -0.64 3.45 21.98
N GLU A 85 0.19 2.93 22.89
CA GLU A 85 0.59 3.70 24.08
C GLU A 85 1.49 4.88 23.68
N ASP A 86 2.23 4.74 22.58
CA ASP A 86 3.04 5.82 22.01
C ASP A 86 2.18 6.80 21.19
N GLU A 87 2.17 8.07 21.61
CA GLU A 87 1.47 9.17 20.93
C GLU A 87 2.02 9.41 19.51
N TYR A 88 3.33 9.22 19.30
CA TYR A 88 3.93 9.33 17.97
C TYR A 88 3.42 8.25 17.01
N LEU A 89 3.30 7.00 17.48
CA LEU A 89 2.80 5.90 16.64
C LEU A 89 1.31 6.07 16.31
N ASN A 90 0.52 6.59 17.24
CA ASN A 90 -0.86 7.02 16.97
C ASN A 90 -0.90 8.14 15.91
N PHE A 91 -0.01 9.14 16.02
CA PHE A 91 0.10 10.19 15.03
C PHE A 91 0.43 9.62 13.65
N VAL A 92 1.43 8.76 13.52
CA VAL A 92 1.83 8.13 12.24
C VAL A 92 0.68 7.32 11.63
N ALA A 93 0.01 6.50 12.43
CA ALA A 93 -1.14 5.72 11.96
C ALA A 93 -2.28 6.62 11.47
N SER A 94 -2.58 7.70 12.21
CA SER A 94 -3.60 8.67 11.82
C SER A 94 -3.25 9.42 10.53
N GLN A 95 -1.96 9.72 10.32
CA GLN A 95 -1.49 10.33 9.08
C GLN A 95 -1.67 9.37 7.90
N GLY A 96 -1.31 8.10 8.04
CA GLY A 96 -1.56 7.08 7.01
C GLY A 96 -3.03 7.06 6.57
N VAL A 97 -3.97 7.09 7.52
CA VAL A 97 -5.41 7.14 7.22
C VAL A 97 -5.81 8.46 6.54
N ARG A 98 -5.29 9.60 6.99
CA ARG A 98 -5.57 10.91 6.37
C ARG A 98 -5.08 10.98 4.92
N TYR A 99 -3.90 10.46 4.63
CA TYR A 99 -3.37 10.40 3.28
C TYR A 99 -4.19 9.46 2.40
N ALA A 100 -4.53 8.26 2.88
CA ALA A 100 -5.38 7.34 2.14
C ALA A 100 -6.74 7.97 1.80
N PHE A 101 -7.39 8.61 2.76
CA PHE A 101 -8.67 9.28 2.57
C PHE A 101 -8.57 10.46 1.59
N SER A 102 -7.57 11.32 1.75
CA SER A 102 -7.35 12.48 0.88
C SER A 102 -7.07 12.04 -0.56
N PHE A 103 -6.26 10.99 -0.72
CA PHE A 103 -5.93 10.46 -2.03
C PHE A 103 -7.15 9.87 -2.75
N VAL A 104 -8.00 9.13 -2.03
CA VAL A 104 -9.27 8.63 -2.59
C VAL A 104 -10.17 9.78 -3.04
N TRP A 105 -10.31 10.83 -2.24
CA TRP A 105 -11.14 11.97 -2.62
C TRP A 105 -10.63 12.68 -3.87
N ILE A 106 -9.31 12.94 -3.92
CA ILE A 106 -8.69 13.54 -5.10
C ILE A 106 -8.87 12.62 -6.32
N TYR A 107 -8.63 11.32 -6.16
CA TYR A 107 -8.83 10.32 -7.21
C TYR A 107 -10.26 10.30 -7.74
N LEU A 108 -11.27 10.25 -6.86
CA LEU A 108 -12.67 10.27 -7.25
C LEU A 108 -13.06 11.60 -7.92
N MET A 109 -12.53 12.72 -7.43
CA MET A 109 -12.75 14.04 -8.03
C MET A 109 -12.16 14.12 -9.44
N VAL A 110 -10.94 13.61 -9.64
CA VAL A 110 -10.30 13.55 -10.95
C VAL A 110 -11.11 12.69 -11.90
N ILE A 111 -11.60 11.53 -11.46
CA ILE A 111 -12.46 10.68 -12.30
C ILE A 111 -13.75 11.38 -12.66
N TYR A 112 -14.42 12.01 -11.70
CA TYR A 112 -15.66 12.74 -11.96
C TYR A 112 -15.47 13.86 -12.99
N LEU A 113 -14.38 14.63 -12.89
CA LEU A 113 -14.06 15.70 -13.83
C LEU A 113 -13.59 15.19 -15.19
N ALA A 114 -12.88 14.05 -15.22
CA ALA A 114 -12.34 13.46 -16.45
C ALA A 114 -13.37 12.60 -17.20
N TYR A 115 -14.42 12.11 -16.53
CA TYR A 115 -15.45 11.25 -17.11
C TYR A 115 -15.99 11.72 -18.47
N PRO A 116 -16.43 12.99 -18.65
CA PRO A 116 -16.96 13.44 -19.95
C PRO A 116 -15.92 13.46 -21.08
N TYR A 117 -14.62 13.49 -20.77
CA TYR A 117 -13.55 13.50 -21.78
C TYR A 117 -13.10 12.09 -22.18
N PHE A 118 -13.41 11.09 -21.36
CA PHE A 118 -12.94 9.70 -21.51
C PHE A 118 -14.09 8.69 -21.34
N GLU A 119 -15.30 9.07 -21.73
CA GLU A 119 -16.51 8.25 -21.55
C GLU A 119 -16.36 6.85 -22.17
N ASP A 120 -15.76 6.76 -23.36
CA ASP A 120 -15.48 5.49 -24.05
C ASP A 120 -14.49 4.61 -23.27
N PHE A 121 -13.54 5.21 -22.56
CA PHE A 121 -12.61 4.48 -21.71
C PHE A 121 -13.30 3.97 -20.45
N PHE A 122 -14.07 4.83 -19.77
CA PHE A 122 -14.76 4.49 -18.53
C PHE A 122 -15.92 3.52 -18.72
N SER A 123 -16.62 3.56 -19.85
CA SER A 123 -17.70 2.61 -20.18
C SER A 123 -17.19 1.19 -20.42
N GLY A 124 -15.93 1.02 -20.81
CA GLY A 124 -15.28 -0.28 -20.96
C GLY A 124 -14.77 -0.90 -19.65
N ILE A 125 -14.77 -0.16 -18.54
CA ILE A 125 -14.22 -0.61 -17.26
C ILE A 125 -15.31 -1.26 -16.41
N SER A 126 -15.12 -2.52 -16.05
CA SER A 126 -16.05 -3.19 -15.13
C SER A 126 -15.98 -2.59 -13.73
N ILE A 127 -17.13 -2.50 -13.06
CA ILE A 127 -17.22 -2.00 -11.67
C ILE A 127 -16.30 -2.78 -10.72
N GLN A 128 -16.11 -4.08 -10.98
CA GLN A 128 -15.20 -4.92 -10.22
C GLN A 128 -13.73 -4.49 -10.39
N LEU A 129 -13.32 -4.15 -11.61
CA LEU A 129 -11.97 -3.70 -11.92
C LEU A 129 -11.71 -2.32 -11.29
N PHE A 130 -12.69 -1.42 -11.36
CA PHE A 130 -12.68 -0.11 -10.70
C PHE A 130 -12.56 -0.24 -9.17
N ALA A 131 -13.39 -1.09 -8.55
CA ALA A 131 -13.38 -1.31 -7.11
C ALA A 131 -12.05 -1.91 -6.63
N LYS A 132 -11.51 -2.90 -7.37
CA LYS A 132 -10.19 -3.48 -7.08
C LYS A 132 -9.11 -2.39 -7.09
N TYR A 133 -9.04 -1.58 -8.12
CA TYR A 133 -8.02 -0.52 -8.19
C TYR A 133 -8.17 0.54 -7.11
N SER A 134 -9.40 0.96 -6.82
CA SER A 134 -9.69 1.89 -5.74
C SER A 134 -9.20 1.34 -4.39
N MET A 135 -9.46 0.06 -4.10
CA MET A 135 -8.92 -0.62 -2.91
C MET A 135 -7.39 -0.63 -2.93
N GLY A 136 -6.79 -0.95 -4.06
CA GLY A 136 -5.34 -0.96 -4.22
C GLY A 136 -4.70 0.40 -3.92
N LEU A 137 -5.28 1.47 -4.43
CA LEU A 137 -4.84 2.84 -4.15
C LEU A 137 -4.97 3.20 -2.68
N ILE A 138 -6.06 2.83 -2.02
CA ILE A 138 -6.24 3.04 -0.57
C ILE A 138 -5.09 2.41 0.22
N PHE A 139 -4.80 1.14 -0.08
CA PHE A 139 -3.77 0.41 0.64
C PHE A 139 -2.36 0.96 0.37
N ILE A 140 -2.05 1.38 -0.86
CA ILE A 140 -0.75 1.99 -1.18
C ILE A 140 -0.62 3.36 -0.51
N SER A 141 -1.65 4.20 -0.59
CA SER A 141 -1.64 5.55 -0.02
C SER A 141 -1.65 5.56 1.51
N TYR A 142 -2.10 4.48 2.16
CA TYR A 142 -1.87 4.26 3.59
C TYR A 142 -0.42 3.82 3.87
N ALA A 143 0.10 2.85 3.11
CA ALA A 143 1.38 2.22 3.40
C ALA A 143 2.58 3.16 3.24
N LEU A 144 2.61 3.96 2.17
CA LEU A 144 3.77 4.78 1.83
C LEU A 144 4.06 5.86 2.89
N PRO A 145 3.09 6.67 3.35
CA PRO A 145 3.35 7.68 4.38
C PRO A 145 3.75 7.08 5.72
N VAL A 146 3.13 5.95 6.10
CA VAL A 146 3.46 5.25 7.34
C VAL A 146 4.91 4.76 7.32
N LEU A 147 5.35 4.09 6.25
CA LEU A 147 6.73 3.62 6.12
C LEU A 147 7.73 4.79 6.09
N TYR A 148 7.39 5.88 5.39
CA TYR A 148 8.23 7.06 5.31
C TYR A 148 8.44 7.73 6.67
N LEU A 149 7.36 7.92 7.45
CA LEU A 149 7.44 8.54 8.77
C LEU A 149 8.19 7.65 9.77
N LEU A 150 7.94 6.33 9.75
CA LEU A 150 8.67 5.36 10.57
C LEU A 150 10.17 5.30 10.24
N GLN A 151 10.55 5.54 8.99
CA GLN A 151 11.97 5.61 8.64
C GLN A 151 12.61 6.88 9.20
N ARG A 152 11.92 8.02 9.08
CA ARG A 152 12.42 9.30 9.58
C ARG A 152 12.67 9.29 11.09
N SER A 153 11.82 8.64 11.89
CA SER A 153 12.04 8.54 13.34
C SER A 153 13.22 7.67 13.75
N ASN A 154 13.71 6.80 12.86
CA ASN A 154 14.89 5.96 13.12
C ASN A 154 16.21 6.65 12.75
N ASP A 155 16.14 7.70 11.92
CA ASP A 155 17.29 8.47 11.45
C ASP A 155 17.57 9.73 12.32
N GLU A 156 16.63 10.11 13.19
CA GLU A 156 16.75 11.19 14.20
C GLU A 156 17.16 10.61 15.57
#